data_AF-A0A6F8YNW2-F1
#
_entry.id   AF-A0A6F8YNW2-F1
#
_cell.length_a   1.000
_cell.length_b   1.000
_cell.length_c   1.000
_cell.angle_alpha   90.00
_cell.angle_beta   90.00
_cell.angle_gamma   90.00
#
_symmetry.space_group_name_H-M   'P 1'
#
loop_
_entity.id
_entity.type
_entity.pdbx_description
1 polymer ?
#
loop_
_entity_poly.entity_id
_entity_poly.type
_entity_poly.pdbx_seq_one_letter_code
_entity_poly.pdbx_strand_id
1 'polypeptide(L)' 'MIHSINSDATKAVITVAAQRIAAYADREQIPIEQAQCEELAEDLAHVYQAFFAGYQASLSSLPGVAHGTQSADSEPTG' A
#
# COMPACT_ATOMS: atom_id res chain seq x y z
N MET A 1 -5.06 10.51 9.87
CA MET A 1 -3.98 11.42 9.43
C MET A 1 -3.19 10.67 8.37
N ILE A 2 -3.36 11.00 7.08
CA ILE A 2 -2.63 10.33 5.99
C ILE A 2 -1.16 10.73 6.15
N HIS A 3 -0.28 9.75 6.33
CA HIS A 3 1.16 10.00 6.46
C HIS A 3 1.63 10.65 5.16
N SER A 4 2.31 11.80 5.29
CA SER A 4 2.80 12.53 4.12
C SER A 4 3.70 11.62 3.29
N ILE A 5 3.52 11.64 1.98
CA ILE A 5 4.36 10.90 1.01
C ILE A 5 5.83 11.37 1.12
N ASN A 6 6.05 12.52 1.76
CA ASN A 6 7.36 13.06 2.09
C ASN A 6 7.99 12.44 3.34
N SER A 7 7.35 11.48 4.00
CA SER A 7 7.97 10.78 5.13
C SER A 7 9.18 9.97 4.68
N ASP A 8 10.20 9.89 5.53
CA ASP A 8 11.43 9.13 5.23
C ASP A 8 11.13 7.66 4.94
N ALA A 9 10.11 7.10 5.60
CA ALA A 9 9.64 5.74 5.35
C ALA A 9 9.06 5.59 3.94
N THR A 10 8.24 6.54 3.49
CA THR A 10 7.66 6.51 2.14
C THR A 10 8.74 6.62 1.07
N LYS A 11 9.72 7.51 1.25
CA LYS A 11 10.86 7.65 0.34
C LYS A 11 11.70 6.37 0.27
N ALA A 12 11.99 5.75 1.42
CA ALA A 12 12.73 4.49 1.45
C ALA A 12 12.00 3.36 0.70
N VAL A 13 10.68 3.28 0.83
CA VAL A 13 9.86 2.30 0.09
C VAL A 13 9.90 2.56 -1.43
N ILE A 14 9.75 3.82 -1.85
CA ILE A 14 9.84 4.22 -3.27
C ILE A 14 11.22 3.86 -3.84
N THR A 15 12.30 4.16 -3.11
CA THR A 15 13.67 3.79 -3.52
C THR A 15 13.84 2.28 -3.69
N VAL A 16 13.36 1.46 -2.76
CA VAL A 16 13.43 -0.01 -2.88
C VAL A 16 12.60 -0.51 -4.07
N ALA A 17 11.43 0.08 -4.32
CA ALA A 17 10.59 -0.28 -5.46
C ALA A 17 11.28 0.06 -6.78
N ALA A 18 11.84 1.26 -6.92
CA ALA A 18 12.60 1.69 -8.10
C ALA A 18 13.78 0.76 -8.40
N GLN A 19 14.55 0.37 -7.37
CA GLN A 19 15.65 -0.58 -7.51
C GLN A 19 15.17 -1.96 -7.99
N ARG A 20 14.02 -2.43 -7.50
CA ARG A 20 13.44 -3.71 -7.96
C ARG A 20 12.94 -3.64 -9.39
N ILE A 21 12.35 -2.52 -9.81
CA ILE A 21 11.93 -2.29 -11.19
C ILE A 21 13.15 -2.32 -12.11
N ALA A 22 14.23 -1.61 -11.75
CA ALA A 22 15.47 -1.62 -12.51
C ALA A 22 16.08 -3.02 -12.62
N ALA A 23 16.14 -3.78 -11.52
CA ALA A 23 16.65 -5.15 -11.51
C ALA A 23 15.80 -6.10 -12.38
N TYR A 24 14.48 -5.91 -12.39
CA TYR A 24 13.59 -6.68 -13.26
C TYR A 24 13.79 -6.30 -14.73
N ALA A 25 13.88 -5.01 -15.04
CA ALA A 25 14.08 -4.53 -16.40
C ALA A 25 15.41 -5.01 -16.99
N ASP A 26 16.50 -4.98 -16.20
CA ASP A 26 17.81 -5.51 -16.60
C ASP A 26 17.73 -7.00 -16.96
N ARG A 27 17.09 -7.81 -16.09
CA ARG A 27 16.87 -9.23 -16.33
C ARG A 27 16.08 -9.51 -17.61
N GLU A 28 15.06 -8.72 -17.88
CA GLU A 28 14.19 -8.87 -19.06
C GLU A 28 14.70 -8.10 -20.28
N GLN A 29 15.91 -7.52 -20.21
CA GLN A 29 16.54 -6.72 -21.28
C GLN A 29 15.66 -5.56 -21.76
N ILE A 30 14.88 -4.97 -20.85
CA ILE A 30 14.04 -3.81 -21.11
C ILE A 30 14.91 -2.55 -20.97
N PRO A 31 15.06 -1.74 -22.03
CA PRO A 31 15.84 -0.51 -21.95
C PRO A 31 15.05 0.56 -21.17
N ILE A 32 15.36 0.69 -19.88
CA ILE A 32 14.79 1.70 -19.00
C ILE A 32 15.90 2.39 -18.21
N GLU A 33 15.78 3.70 -18.06
CA GLU A 33 16.69 4.49 -17.25
C GLU A 33 16.24 4.51 -15.79
N GLN A 34 17.20 4.69 -14.87
CA GLN A 34 16.92 4.74 -13.44
C GLN A 34 15.88 5.81 -13.06
N ALA A 35 15.91 6.97 -13.73
CA ALA A 35 14.93 8.04 -13.50
C ALA A 35 13.49 7.61 -13.83
N GLN A 36 13.31 6.78 -14.86
CA GLN A 36 12.00 6.24 -15.24
C GLN A 36 11.53 5.17 -14.25
N CYS A 37 12.46 4.40 -13.67
CA CYS A 37 12.14 3.46 -12.60
C CYS A 37 11.67 4.18 -11.33
N GLU A 38 12.24 5.35 -11.02
CA GLU A 38 11.85 6.19 -9.89
C GLU A 38 10.47 6.81 -10.11
N GLU A 39 10.23 7.42 -11.27
CA GLU A 39 8.92 7.97 -11.65
C GLU A 39 7.82 6.88 -11.58
N LEU A 40 8.10 5.69 -12.12
CA LEU A 40 7.15 4.58 -12.06
C LEU A 40 6.87 4.12 -10.62
N ALA A 41 7.88 4.11 -9.75
CA ALA A 41 7.71 3.77 -8.34
C ALA A 41 6.89 4.82 -7.58
N GLU A 42 7.07 6.11 -7.89
CA GLU A 42 6.29 7.21 -7.33
C GLU A 42 4.82 7.13 -7.75
N ASP A 43 4.55 6.91 -9.04
CA ASP A 43 3.19 6.74 -9.57
C ASP A 43 2.46 5.56 -8.89
N LEU A 44 3.14 4.43 -8.73
CA LEU A 44 2.61 3.27 -8.01
C LEU A 44 2.26 3.60 -6.56
N ALA A 45 3.11 4.38 -5.88
CA ALA A 45 2.84 4.83 -4.51
C ALA A 45 1.59 5.72 -4.45
N HIS A 46 1.42 6.64 -5.41
CA HIS A 46 0.24 7.50 -5.51
C HIS A 46 -1.05 6.70 -5.76
N VAL A 47 -1.04 5.74 -6.69
CA VAL A 47 -2.20 4.87 -6.97
C VAL A 47 -2.58 4.07 -5.73
N TYR A 48 -1.59 3.47 -5.05
CA TYR A 48 -1.84 2.68 -3.84
C TYR A 48 -2.43 3.54 -2.71
N GLN A 49 -1.92 4.76 -2.53
CA GLN A 49 -2.43 5.69 -1.54
C GLN A 49 -3.86 6.13 -1.85
N ALA A 50 -4.17 6.44 -3.11
CA ALA A 50 -5.52 6.81 -3.54
C ALA A 50 -6.51 5.65 -3.33
N PHE A 51 -6.10 4.42 -3.67
CA PHE A 51 -6.90 3.23 -3.43
C PHE A 51 -7.22 3.03 -1.94
N PHE A 52 -6.21 3.10 -1.07
CA PHE A 52 -6.42 2.92 0.37
C PHE A 52 -7.26 4.04 1.00
N ALA A 53 -7.08 5.28 0.57
CA ALA A 53 -7.90 6.40 1.02
C ALA A 53 -9.37 6.19 0.65
N GLY A 54 -9.63 5.74 -0.59
CA GLY A 54 -10.99 5.37 -1.04
C GLY A 54 -11.57 4.21 -0.24
N TYR A 55 -10.80 3.13 -0.05
CA TYR A 55 -11.23 1.97 0.74
C TYR A 55 -11.56 2.34 2.19
N GLN A 56 -10.73 3.15 2.86
CA GLN A 56 -11.01 3.63 4.22
C GLN A 56 -12.27 4.51 4.27
N ALA A 57 -12.46 5.40 3.29
CA ALA A 57 -13.67 6.21 3.19
C ALA A 57 -14.92 5.33 3.02
N SER A 58 -14.85 4.28 2.19
CA SER A 58 -15.93 3.32 2.01
C SER A 58 -16.22 2.51 3.28
N LEU A 59 -15.21 2.04 4.02
CA LEU A 59 -15.42 1.33 5.28
C LEU A 59 -16.08 2.22 6.35
N SER A 60 -15.64 3.48 6.45
CA SER A 60 -16.17 4.43 7.43
C SER A 60 -17.63 4.86 7.18
N SER A 61 -18.15 4.62 5.97
CA SER A 61 -19.51 4.98 5.57
C SER A 61 -20.52 3.81 5.62
N LEU A 62 -20.08 2.59 5.96
CA LEU A 62 -20.96 1.44 6.15
C LEU A 62 -21.59 1.44 7.55
N PRO A 63 -22.93 1.57 7.69
CA PRO A 63 -23.60 1.41 8.98
C PRO A 63 -23.59 -0.08 9.36
N GLY A 64 -22.86 -0.43 10.43
CA GLY A 64 -22.84 -1.79 10.98
C GLY A 64 -21.47 -2.45 11.17
N VAL A 65 -20.37 -1.83 10.74
CA VAL A 65 -19.00 -2.36 10.99
C VAL A 65 -18.41 -1.86 12.31
N ALA A 66 -19.10 -0.95 13.01
CA ALA A 66 -18.59 -0.30 14.23
C ALA A 66 -18.60 -1.17 15.49
N HIS A 67 -19.44 -2.20 15.61
CA HIS A 67 -19.45 -3.09 16.78
C HIS A 67 -20.08 -4.45 16.44
N GLY A 68 -19.37 -5.55 16.67
CA GLY A 68 -19.99 -6.85 16.91
C GLY A 68 -19.49 -8.05 16.08
N THR A 69 -18.31 -8.56 16.43
CA THR A 69 -18.13 -10.01 16.66
C THR A 69 -17.15 -10.18 17.82
N GLN A 70 -17.57 -9.79 19.03
CA GLN A 70 -17.12 -10.54 20.20
C GLN A 70 -17.77 -11.90 20.06
N SER A 71 -16.98 -12.90 19.66
CA SER A 71 -17.33 -14.30 19.88
C SER A 71 -17.63 -14.43 21.37
N ALA A 72 -18.89 -14.65 21.70
CA ALA A 72 -19.26 -15.04 23.04
C ALA A 72 -18.46 -16.30 23.38
N ASP A 73 -17.69 -16.21 24.46
CA ASP A 73 -17.32 -17.36 25.27
C ASP A 73 -18.56 -18.24 25.44
N SER A 74 -18.44 -19.49 25.01
CA SER A 74 -19.38 -20.56 25.35
C SER A 74 -18.59 -21.86 25.39
N GLU A 75 -17.71 -21.99 26.38
CA GLU A 75 -17.53 -23.28 27.06
C GLU A 75 -18.64 -23.40 28.11
N PRO A 76 -19.27 -24.58 28.27
CA PRO A 76 -18.68 -25.56 29.17
C PRO A 76 -18.79 -27.01 28.69
N THR A 77 -17.70 -27.75 28.90
CA THR A 77 -17.62 -29.16 29.33
C THR A 77 -18.90 -30.01 29.27
N GLY A 78 -18.84 -31.10 28.50
CA GLY A 78 -19.74 -32.26 28.55
C GLY A 78 -19.17 -33.42 27.76
#